data_AF-A0AAD9VSV1-F1
#
_entry.id   AF-A0AAD9VSV1-F1
#
_cell.length_a   1.000
_cell.length_b   1.000
_cell.length_c   1.000
_cell.angle_alpha   90.00
_cell.angle_beta   90.00
_cell.angle_gamma   90.00
#
_symmetry.space_group_name_H-M   'P 1'
#
loop_
_entity.id
_entity.type
_entity.pdbx_description
1 polymer ?
#
loop_
_entity_poly.entity_id
_entity_poly.type
_entity_poly.pdbx_seq_one_letter_code
_entity_poly.pdbx_strand_id
1 'polypeptide(L)'
;METSELTEESPMRSSFTVDDLDIEMLPLIYDILRRNDLNSSIIGLYTFHVEKDPHDTTQKAKESQDTSHKILELQKKLDSARAQIKRLPGIEYSKEEQLQKLETLRKQLRLKRELLLKYRNMCTFEVPKI
;
A
#
# COMPACT_ATOMS: atom_id res chain seq x y z
N MET A 1 5.71 27.53 -36.85
CA MET A 1 4.68 26.86 -36.02
C MET A 1 5.40 25.83 -35.19
N GLU A 2 5.80 26.18 -33.97
CA GLU A 2 6.24 25.20 -32.99
C GLU A 2 5.23 25.24 -31.86
N THR A 3 4.38 24.22 -31.85
CA THR A 3 3.33 24.02 -30.86
C THR A 3 4.01 23.78 -29.52
N SER A 4 3.96 24.79 -28.66
CA SER A 4 4.25 24.62 -27.23
C SER A 4 3.21 23.67 -26.66
N GLU A 5 3.63 22.42 -26.40
CA GLU A 5 2.84 21.48 -25.62
C GLU A 5 2.73 22.03 -24.20
N LEU A 6 1.62 22.73 -23.96
CA LEU A 6 1.10 23.01 -22.63
C LEU A 6 0.85 21.67 -21.95
N THR A 7 1.81 21.22 -21.15
CA THR A 7 1.57 20.16 -20.18
C THR A 7 0.61 20.73 -19.16
N GLU A 8 -0.68 20.47 -19.36
CA GLU A 8 -1.75 20.87 -18.44
C GLU A 8 -1.40 20.38 -17.03
N GLU A 9 -1.19 21.34 -16.12
CA GLU A 9 -1.10 21.06 -14.70
C GLU A 9 -2.46 20.50 -14.26
N SER A 10 -2.53 19.17 -14.13
CA SER A 10 -3.69 18.51 -13.53
C SER A 10 -3.82 18.96 -12.07
N PRO A 11 -5.05 19.28 -11.61
CA PRO A 11 -5.29 19.79 -10.28
C PRO A 11 -4.93 18.72 -9.26
N MET A 12 -4.42 19.15 -8.10
CA MET A 12 -4.13 18.33 -6.91
C MET A 12 -5.38 17.53 -6.50
N ARG A 13 -5.64 16.41 -7.15
CA ARG A 13 -6.49 15.36 -6.62
C ARG A 13 -5.71 14.73 -5.49
N SER A 14 -6.31 14.64 -4.31
CA SER A 14 -5.82 13.84 -3.19
C SER A 14 -5.36 12.48 -3.71
N SER A 15 -4.06 12.34 -3.99
CA SER A 15 -3.53 11.15 -4.63
C SER A 15 -3.53 10.06 -3.58
N PHE A 16 -4.15 8.93 -3.89
CA PHE A 16 -4.04 7.73 -3.05
C PHE A 16 -2.56 7.44 -2.78
N THR A 17 -2.17 7.49 -1.50
CA THR A 17 -0.78 7.36 -1.05
C THR A 17 -0.52 6.01 -0.42
N VAL A 18 0.76 5.73 -0.13
CA VAL A 18 1.16 4.49 0.56
C VAL A 18 0.53 4.39 1.96
N ASP A 19 0.31 5.53 2.62
CA ASP A 19 -0.27 5.59 3.97
C ASP A 19 -1.76 5.21 3.97
N ASP A 20 -2.43 5.25 2.81
CA ASP A 20 -3.84 4.87 2.65
C ASP A 20 -4.04 3.36 2.40
N LEU A 21 -2.95 2.57 2.37
CA LEU A 21 -3.01 1.12 2.12
C LEU A 21 -3.40 0.35 3.38
N ASP A 22 -4.47 -0.45 3.29
CA ASP A 22 -4.80 -1.43 4.32
C ASP A 22 -3.97 -2.71 4.15
N ILE A 23 -2.81 -2.77 4.84
CA ILE A 23 -1.85 -3.90 4.78
C ILE A 23 -1.79 -4.67 6.11
N GLU A 24 -2.74 -4.48 7.02
CA GLU A 24 -2.77 -5.19 8.31
C GLU A 24 -3.28 -6.63 8.15
N MET A 25 -2.40 -7.50 7.62
CA MET A 25 -2.64 -8.93 7.41
C MET A 25 -1.73 -9.84 8.22
N LEU A 26 -0.59 -9.33 8.71
CA LEU A 26 0.40 -10.12 9.45
C LEU A 26 -0.16 -10.80 10.71
N PRO A 27 -1.01 -10.13 11.53
CA PRO A 27 -1.60 -10.79 12.70
C PRO A 27 -2.48 -11.99 12.30
N LEU A 28 -3.25 -11.85 11.22
CA LEU A 28 -4.12 -12.91 10.70
C LEU A 28 -3.31 -14.09 10.15
N ILE A 29 -2.23 -13.82 9.40
CA ILE A 29 -1.31 -14.84 8.90
C ILE A 29 -0.68 -15.60 10.06
N TYR A 30 -0.19 -14.88 11.07
CA TYR A 30 0.43 -15.46 12.25
C TYR A 30 -0.54 -16.38 13.02
N ASP A 31 -1.79 -15.94 13.19
CA ASP A 31 -2.85 -16.73 13.83
C ASP A 31 -3.13 -18.05 13.08
N ILE A 32 -3.20 -18.01 11.74
CA ILE A 32 -3.44 -19.19 10.90
C ILE A 32 -2.27 -20.17 11.01
N LEU A 33 -1.04 -19.68 10.92
CA LEU A 33 0.17 -20.50 11.02
C LEU A 33 0.27 -21.15 12.40
N ARG A 34 0.12 -20.35 13.47
CA ARG A 34 0.17 -20.85 14.86
C ARG A 34 -0.85 -21.98 15.10
N ARG A 35 -2.07 -21.86 14.59
CA ARG A 35 -3.12 -22.89 14.75
C ARG A 35 -2.81 -24.16 13.96
N ASN A 36 -2.27 -24.04 12.75
CA ASN A 36 -1.85 -25.20 11.97
C ASN A 36 -0.65 -25.92 12.58
N ASP A 37 0.36 -25.19 13.05
CA ASP A 37 1.53 -25.76 13.75
C ASP A 37 1.14 -26.46 15.05
N LEU A 38 0.26 -25.87 15.86
CA LEU A 38 -0.18 -26.46 17.12
C LEU A 38 -0.97 -27.76 16.91
N ASN A 39 -1.86 -27.79 15.91
CA ASN A 39 -2.65 -28.97 15.56
C ASN A 39 -1.82 -30.10 14.92
N SER A 40 -0.69 -29.76 14.28
CA SER A 40 0.25 -30.73 13.73
C SER A 40 1.29 -31.22 14.74
N SER A 41 1.49 -30.50 15.86
CA SER A 41 2.48 -30.86 16.87
C SER A 41 2.13 -32.17 17.57
N ILE A 42 3.16 -32.97 17.90
CA ILE A 42 3.02 -34.25 18.61
C ILE A 42 2.23 -34.06 19.92
N ILE A 43 2.40 -32.94 20.62
CA ILE A 43 1.62 -32.63 21.83
C ILE A 43 0.14 -32.46 21.48
N GLY A 44 -0.20 -31.70 20.44
CA GLY A 44 -1.58 -31.54 19.98
C GLY A 44 -2.22 -32.85 19.53
N LEU A 45 -1.44 -33.74 18.91
CA LEU A 45 -1.88 -35.09 18.57
C LEU A 45 -2.08 -35.95 19.83
N TYR A 46 -1.20 -35.90 20.82
CA TYR A 46 -1.31 -36.70 22.04
C TYR A 46 -2.49 -36.27 22.93
N THR A 47 -2.72 -34.96 23.12
CA THR A 47 -3.88 -34.45 23.85
C THR A 47 -5.18 -34.91 23.19
N PHE A 48 -5.25 -34.90 21.85
CA PHE A 48 -6.38 -35.40 21.06
C PHE A 48 -6.65 -36.91 21.22
N HIS A 49 -5.63 -37.73 21.43
CA HIS A 49 -5.81 -39.18 21.60
C HIS A 49 -6.33 -39.55 23.00
N VAL A 50 -6.03 -38.74 24.02
CA VAL A 50 -6.41 -38.99 25.42
C VAL A 50 -7.84 -38.53 25.71
N GLU A 51 -8.34 -37.48 25.05
CA GLU A 51 -9.65 -36.88 25.29
C GLU A 51 -10.76 -37.32 24.30
N LYS A 52 -10.77 -38.59 23.86
CA LYS A 52 -11.84 -39.14 22.97
C LYS A 52 -13.22 -39.15 23.64
N ASP A 53 -13.82 -37.97 23.75
CA ASP A 53 -15.19 -37.70 24.12
C ASP A 53 -15.92 -37.24 22.83
N PRO A 54 -17.15 -37.70 22.52
CA PRO A 54 -17.91 -37.26 21.34
C PRO A 54 -18.12 -35.73 21.25
N HIS A 55 -17.90 -35.00 22.35
CA HIS A 55 -17.96 -33.54 22.39
C HIS A 55 -16.82 -32.85 21.60
N ASP A 56 -15.63 -33.46 21.55
CA ASP A 56 -14.42 -32.86 20.98
C ASP A 56 -14.39 -32.92 19.43
N THR A 57 -15.09 -33.88 18.83
CA THR A 57 -15.20 -33.99 17.35
C THR A 57 -15.99 -32.80 16.77
N THR A 58 -17.01 -32.32 17.49
CA THR A 58 -17.75 -31.11 17.10
C THR A 58 -16.88 -29.86 17.26
N GLN A 59 -15.99 -29.84 18.26
CA GLN A 59 -15.08 -28.74 18.55
C GLN A 59 -13.99 -28.62 17.47
N LYS A 60 -13.40 -29.74 17.04
CA LYS A 60 -12.44 -29.79 15.92
C LYS A 60 -13.05 -29.39 14.57
N ALA A 61 -14.30 -29.78 14.31
CA ALA A 61 -15.02 -29.33 13.11
C ALA A 61 -15.23 -27.82 13.12
N LYS A 62 -15.54 -27.25 14.29
CA LYS A 62 -15.72 -25.81 14.49
C LYS A 62 -14.40 -25.03 14.36
N GLU A 63 -13.29 -25.56 14.88
CA GLU A 63 -11.96 -24.94 14.74
C GLU A 63 -11.41 -25.03 13.30
N SER A 64 -11.65 -26.14 12.60
CA SER A 64 -11.35 -26.28 11.18
C SER A 64 -12.17 -25.30 10.33
N GLN A 65 -13.45 -25.14 10.66
CA GLN A 65 -14.33 -24.16 10.01
C GLN A 65 -13.87 -22.72 10.30
N ASP A 66 -13.52 -22.39 11.55
CA ASP A 66 -13.00 -21.07 11.94
C ASP A 66 -11.68 -20.75 11.23
N THR A 67 -10.78 -21.72 11.10
CA THR A 67 -9.53 -21.58 10.35
C THR A 67 -9.78 -21.37 8.86
N SER A 68 -10.75 -22.10 8.28
CA SER A 68 -11.16 -21.92 6.89
C SER A 68 -11.75 -20.52 6.64
N HIS A 69 -12.54 -20.00 7.58
CA HIS A 69 -13.05 -18.63 7.53
C HIS A 69 -11.93 -17.59 7.59
N LYS A 70 -10.94 -17.76 8.48
CA LYS A 70 -9.76 -16.88 8.55
C LYS A 70 -8.92 -16.89 7.27
N ILE A 71 -8.79 -18.05 6.62
CA ILE A 71 -8.10 -18.17 5.33
C ILE A 71 -8.84 -17.40 4.23
N LEU A 72 -10.17 -17.49 4.20
CA LEU A 72 -10.99 -16.75 3.24
C LEU A 72 -10.91 -15.23 3.48
N GLU A 73 -10.92 -14.81 4.74
CA GLU A 73 -10.69 -13.41 5.12
C GLU A 73 -9.32 -12.91 4.65
N LEU A 74 -8.28 -13.73 4.84
CA LEU A 74 -6.93 -13.41 4.38
C LEU A 74 -6.89 -13.25 2.86
N GLN A 75 -7.50 -14.17 2.10
CA GLN A 75 -7.60 -14.07 0.64
C GLN A 75 -8.25 -12.76 0.21
N LYS A 76 -9.39 -12.41 0.83
CA LYS A 76 -10.11 -11.16 0.52
C LYS A 76 -9.26 -9.91 0.83
N LYS A 77 -8.55 -9.89 1.96
CA LYS A 77 -7.64 -8.79 2.30
C LYS A 77 -6.47 -8.70 1.31
N LEU A 78 -5.93 -9.84 0.86
CA LEU A 78 -4.86 -9.89 -0.14
C LEU A 78 -5.29 -9.34 -1.49
N ASP A 79 -6.48 -9.71 -1.95
CA ASP A 79 -7.05 -9.21 -3.20
C ASP A 79 -7.36 -7.71 -3.12
N SER A 80 -7.89 -7.26 -1.98
CA SER A 80 -8.11 -5.83 -1.71
C SER A 80 -6.81 -5.05 -1.76
N ALA A 81 -5.76 -5.50 -1.05
CA ALA A 81 -4.46 -4.85 -1.05
C ALA A 81 -3.84 -4.84 -2.45
N ARG A 82 -3.94 -5.92 -3.23
CA ARG A 82 -3.48 -5.97 -4.61
C ARG A 82 -4.22 -4.95 -5.49
N ALA A 83 -5.54 -4.81 -5.32
CA ALA A 83 -6.33 -3.82 -6.05
C ALA A 83 -5.95 -2.39 -5.65
N GLN A 84 -5.68 -2.14 -4.37
CA GLN A 84 -5.23 -0.83 -3.87
C GLN A 84 -3.82 -0.48 -4.38
N ILE A 85 -2.88 -1.42 -4.35
CA ILE A 85 -1.54 -1.23 -4.90
C ILE A 85 -1.61 -0.83 -6.37
N LYS A 86 -2.50 -1.43 -7.16
CA LYS A 86 -2.71 -1.06 -8.57
C LYS A 86 -3.20 0.37 -8.80
N ARG A 87 -3.78 1.01 -7.78
CA ARG A 87 -4.25 2.40 -7.83
C ARG A 87 -3.15 3.40 -7.45
N LEU A 88 -2.01 2.95 -6.93
CA LEU A 88 -0.92 3.83 -6.56
C LEU A 88 -0.29 4.47 -7.80
N PRO A 89 -0.13 5.79 -7.82
CA PRO A 89 0.51 6.46 -8.94
C PRO A 89 1.99 6.07 -9.01
N GLY A 90 2.46 5.79 -10.22
CA GLY A 90 3.88 5.56 -10.49
C GLY A 90 4.35 4.11 -10.43
N ILE A 91 3.50 3.16 -10.05
CA ILE A 91 3.82 1.71 -10.09
C ILE A 91 4.11 1.19 -11.51
N GLU A 92 3.74 1.95 -12.53
CA GLU A 92 3.94 1.63 -13.94
C GLU A 92 5.39 1.88 -14.41
N TYR A 93 6.17 2.61 -13.60
CA TYR A 93 7.54 2.97 -13.92
C TYR A 93 8.54 2.07 -13.18
N SER A 94 9.68 1.80 -13.82
CA SER A 94 10.81 1.19 -13.14
C SER A 94 11.35 2.10 -12.04
N LYS A 95 12.08 1.52 -11.08
CA LYS A 95 12.75 2.28 -10.02
C LYS A 95 13.69 3.34 -10.61
N GLU A 96 14.45 3.01 -11.67
CA GLU A 96 15.33 3.98 -12.31
C GLU A 96 14.55 5.13 -12.94
N GLU A 97 13.44 4.83 -13.62
CA GLU A 97 12.59 5.83 -14.26
C GLU A 97 11.95 6.78 -13.24
N GLN A 98 11.47 6.26 -12.11
CA GLN A 98 10.95 7.06 -11.00
C GLN A 98 12.01 8.02 -10.46
N LEU A 99 13.24 7.54 -10.25
CA LEU A 99 14.35 8.35 -9.75
C LEU A 99 14.76 9.43 -10.76
N GLN A 100 14.82 9.10 -12.05
CA GLN A 100 15.14 10.05 -13.11
C GLN A 100 14.08 11.17 -13.21
N LYS A 101 12.80 10.82 -13.11
CA LYS A 101 11.69 11.80 -13.11
C LYS A 101 11.76 12.71 -11.89
N LEU A 102 12.07 12.16 -10.71
CA LEU A 102 12.29 12.93 -9.50
C LEU A 102 13.47 13.91 -9.62
N GLU A 103 14.59 13.46 -10.19
CA GLU A 103 15.75 14.33 -10.42
C GLU A 103 15.42 15.46 -11.40
N THR A 104 14.68 15.15 -12.46
CA THR A 104 14.21 16.13 -13.45
C THR A 104 13.31 17.17 -12.79
N LEU A 105 12.33 16.75 -11.98
CA LEU A 105 11.45 17.64 -11.23
C LEU A 105 12.24 18.55 -10.27
N ARG A 106 13.25 18.01 -9.57
CA ARG A 106 14.13 18.82 -8.71
C ARG A 106 14.90 19.87 -9.51
N LYS A 107 15.44 19.52 -10.68
CA LYS A 107 16.11 20.47 -11.59
C LYS A 107 15.14 21.55 -12.06
N GLN A 108 13.95 21.17 -12.51
CA GLN A 108 12.91 22.13 -12.92
C GLN A 108 12.53 23.08 -11.79
N LEU A 109 12.32 22.59 -10.57
CA LEU A 109 12.00 23.42 -9.41
C LEU A 109 13.12 24.41 -9.10
N ARG A 110 14.38 23.96 -9.15
CA ARG A 110 15.55 24.82 -8.96
C ARG A 110 15.60 25.93 -10.01
N LEU A 111 15.46 25.58 -11.29
CA LEU A 111 15.48 26.55 -12.39
C LEU A 111 14.32 27.54 -12.30
N LYS A 112 13.10 27.06 -12.01
CA LYS A 112 11.93 27.93 -11.77
C LYS A 112 12.18 28.91 -10.62
N ARG A 113 12.77 28.45 -9.51
CA ARG A 113 13.14 29.31 -8.37
C ARG A 113 14.21 30.35 -8.73
N GLU A 114 15.27 29.93 -9.44
CA GLU A 114 16.32 30.84 -9.92
C GLU A 114 15.76 31.88 -10.88
N LEU A 115 14.83 31.49 -11.76
CA LEU A 115 14.15 32.38 -12.69
C LEU A 115 13.28 33.40 -11.94
N LEU A 116 12.45 32.96 -10.99
CA LEU A 116 11.66 33.85 -10.14
C LEU A 116 12.53 34.81 -9.35
N LEU A 117 13.68 34.35 -8.83
CA LEU A 117 14.63 35.19 -8.12
C LEU A 117 15.26 36.24 -9.05
N LYS A 118 15.62 35.86 -10.28
CA LYS A 118 16.10 36.80 -11.30
C LYS A 118 15.04 37.85 -11.63
N TYR A 119 13.80 37.45 -11.87
CA TYR A 119 12.70 38.41 -12.10
C TYR A 119 12.47 39.33 -10.90
N ARG A 120 12.54 38.82 -9.66
CA ARG A 120 12.45 39.64 -8.44
C ARG A 120 13.58 40.66 -8.33
N ASN A 121 14.79 40.31 -8.74
CA ASN A 121 15.96 41.19 -8.64
C ASN A 121 16.09 42.16 -9.82
N MET A 122 15.53 41.82 -10.99
CA MET A 122 15.56 42.64 -12.21
C MET A 122 14.34 43.54 -12.36
N CYS A 123 13.18 43.12 -11.86
CA CYS A 123 11.99 43.94 -11.77
C CYS A 123 11.77 44.37 -10.32
N THR A 124 12.18 45.58 -9.97
CA THR A 124 11.40 46.40 -9.05
C THR A 124 10.03 46.59 -9.69
N PHE A 125 9.12 45.66 -9.48
CA PHE A 125 7.70 45.89 -9.74
C PHE A 125 7.28 47.00 -8.77
N GLU A 126 7.28 48.25 -9.27
CA GLU A 126 6.31 49.25 -8.82
C GLU A 126 4.94 48.62 -9.07
N VAL A 127 4.41 47.92 -8.07
CA VAL A 127 3.00 47.51 -8.07
C VAL A 127 2.22 48.82 -8.01
N PRO A 128 1.48 49.23 -9.07
CA PRO A 128 0.60 50.38 -8.96
C PRO A 128 -0.42 50.02 -7.89
N LYS A 129 -0.44 50.79 -6.80
CA LYS A 129 -1.47 50.65 -5.77
C LYS A 129 -2.81 50.92 -6.45
N ILE A 130 -3.64 49.88 -6.57
CA ILE A 130 -5.07 49.98 -6.83
C ILE A 130 -5.76 49.50 -5.56
#